data_AF-A0A349S5E1-F1
#
_entry.id   AF-A0A349S5E1-F1
#
_cell.length_a   1.000
_cell.length_b   1.000
_cell.length_c   1.000
_cell.angle_alpha   90.00
_cell.angle_beta   90.00
_cell.angle_gamma   90.00
#
_symmetry.space_group_name_H-M   'P 1'
#
loop_
_entity.id
_entity.type
_entity.pdbx_description
1 polymer ?
#
loop_
_entity_poly.entity_id
_entity_poly.type
_entity_poly.pdbx_seq_one_letter_code
_entity_poly.pdbx_strand_id
1 'polypeptide(L)' 'MLIASLLVNASHIYCDQQNITSKKRLIEKLSHYLAEHSQNLSASRIYHALLERERLGSTGLGK' A
#
# COMPACT_ATOMS: atom_id res chain seq x y z
N MET A 1 -6.60 5.58 23.89
CA MET A 1 -6.54 4.64 22.75
C MET A 1 -5.66 5.24 21.69
N LEU A 2 -4.59 4.56 21.26
CA LEU A 2 -3.68 5.06 20.24
C LEU A 2 -4.28 4.80 18.86
N ILE A 3 -4.37 5.80 17.99
CA ILE A 3 -4.83 5.66 16.60
C ILE A 3 -4.05 4.55 15.86
N ALA A 4 -2.78 4.35 16.21
CA ALA A 4 -1.95 3.27 15.69
C ALA A 4 -2.55 1.88 15.90
N SER A 5 -3.19 1.59 17.06
CA SER A 5 -3.80 0.27 17.30
C SER A 5 -5.09 0.03 16.52
N LEU A 6 -5.67 1.09 15.94
CA LEU A 6 -6.85 1.01 15.05
C LEU A 6 -6.46 0.85 13.58
N LEU A 7 -5.22 1.21 13.22
CA LEU A 7 -4.74 1.22 11.83
C LEU A 7 -3.72 0.12 11.54
N VAL A 8 -3.02 -0.37 12.57
CA VAL A 8 -1.92 -1.32 12.42
C VAL A 8 -2.30 -2.65 13.07
N ASN A 9 -2.59 -3.64 12.24
CA ASN A 9 -2.69 -5.05 12.61
C ASN A 9 -1.40 -5.76 12.17
N ALA A 10 -0.89 -6.70 12.97
CA ALA A 10 0.26 -7.52 12.61
C ALA A 10 0.06 -8.26 11.27
N SER A 11 -1.18 -8.58 10.90
CA SER A 11 -1.52 -9.16 9.59
C SER A 11 -1.24 -8.24 8.40
N HIS A 12 -0.97 -6.96 8.61
CA HIS A 12 -0.69 -5.96 7.56
C HIS A 12 0.77 -5.50 7.54
N ILE A 13 1.67 -6.21 8.23
CA ILE A 13 3.09 -5.89 8.29
C ILE A 13 3.86 -6.85 7.38
N TYR A 14 4.52 -6.29 6.36
CA TYR A 14 5.29 -7.05 5.38
C TYR A 14 6.75 -6.60 5.40
N CYS A 15 7.63 -7.48 5.87
CA CYS A 15 9.07 -7.28 5.89
C CYS A 15 9.75 -8.13 4.80
N ASP A 16 10.98 -7.76 4.43
CA ASP A 16 11.89 -8.53 3.57
C ASP A 16 11.26 -9.07 2.28
N GLN A 17 10.41 -8.24 1.64
CA GLN A 17 9.70 -8.61 0.43
C GLN A 17 10.68 -8.77 -0.74
N GLN A 18 11.01 -10.02 -1.04
CA GLN A 18 11.77 -10.39 -2.22
C GLN A 18 10.91 -10.12 -3.46
N ASN A 19 11.53 -9.63 -4.55
CA ASN A 19 10.89 -9.33 -5.85
C ASN A 19 10.11 -8.01 -5.97
N ILE A 20 10.40 -7.01 -5.14
CA ILE A 20 9.97 -5.62 -5.37
C ILE A 20 11.13 -4.84 -6.00
N THR A 21 11.13 -4.76 -7.34
CA THR A 21 12.23 -4.16 -8.12
C THR A 21 11.97 -2.71 -8.55
N SER A 22 10.77 -2.19 -8.33
CA SER A 22 10.39 -0.83 -8.74
C SER A 22 9.27 -0.27 -7.88
N LYS A 23 9.11 1.07 -7.88
CA LYS A 23 7.97 1.73 -7.23
C LYS A 23 6.63 1.23 -7.75
N LYS A 24 6.50 1.03 -9.07
CA LYS A 24 5.27 0.51 -9.68
C LYS A 24 4.91 -0.88 -9.13
N ARG A 25 5.93 -1.75 -9.01
CA ARG A 25 5.76 -3.09 -8.43
C ARG A 25 5.38 -3.05 -6.96
N LEU A 26 5.95 -2.11 -6.19
CA LEU A 26 5.57 -1.87 -4.80
C LEU A 26 4.10 -1.45 -4.68
N ILE A 27 3.66 -0.48 -5.49
CA ILE A 27 2.27 0.01 -5.49
C ILE A 27 1.28 -1.12 -5.86
N GLU A 28 1.64 -1.95 -6.84
CA GLU A 28 0.86 -3.14 -7.21
C GLU A 28 0.77 -4.15 -6.06
N LYS A 29 1.86 -4.44 -5.37
CA LYS A 29 1.83 -5.34 -4.21
C LYS A 29 1.00 -4.79 -3.06
N LEU A 30 1.17 -3.50 -2.75
CA LEU A 30 0.39 -2.80 -1.73
C LEU A 30 -1.10 -2.87 -2.02
N SER A 31 -1.52 -2.74 -3.28
CA SER A 31 -2.94 -2.77 -3.63
C SER A 31 -3.59 -4.13 -3.37
N HIS A 32 -2.85 -5.24 -3.56
CA HIS A 32 -3.31 -6.57 -3.20
C HIS A 32 -3.43 -6.75 -1.68
N TYR A 33 -2.41 -6.37 -0.92
CA TYR A 33 -2.43 -6.48 0.55
C TYR A 33 -3.56 -5.68 1.20
N LEU A 34 -3.84 -4.48 0.66
CA LEU A 34 -4.95 -3.65 1.12
C LEU A 34 -6.32 -4.24 0.74
N ALA A 35 -6.45 -4.84 -0.44
CA ALA A 35 -7.70 -5.43 -0.90
C ALA A 35 -8.10 -6.69 -0.11
N GLU A 36 -7.14 -7.51 0.32
CA GLU A 36 -7.41 -8.72 1.14
C GLU A 36 -8.17 -8.39 2.44
N HIS A 37 -7.99 -7.18 2.95
CA HIS A 37 -8.57 -6.74 4.22
C HIS A 37 -9.63 -5.64 4.04
N SER A 38 -10.01 -5.33 2.79
CA SER A 38 -11.00 -4.31 2.44
C SER A 38 -12.17 -4.92 1.68
N GLN A 39 -13.29 -5.18 2.36
CA GLN A 39 -14.46 -5.87 1.78
C GLN A 39 -15.06 -5.18 0.54
N ASN A 40 -14.86 -3.86 0.38
CA ASN A 40 -15.51 -3.06 -0.68
C ASN A 40 -14.54 -2.45 -1.71
N LEU A 41 -13.27 -2.83 -1.69
CA LEU A 41 -12.25 -2.25 -2.58
C LEU A 41 -11.48 -3.33 -3.32
N SER A 42 -11.50 -3.26 -4.65
CA SER A 42 -10.67 -4.12 -5.49
C SER A 42 -9.21 -3.64 -5.49
N ALA A 43 -8.28 -4.59 -5.63
CA ALA A 43 -6.86 -4.29 -5.81
C ALA A 43 -6.62 -3.37 -7.02
N SER A 44 -7.42 -3.48 -8.08
CA SER A 44 -7.34 -2.59 -9.25
C SER A 44 -7.69 -1.14 -8.91
N ARG A 45 -8.78 -0.91 -8.17
CA ARG A 45 -9.21 0.43 -7.76
C ARG A 45 -8.18 1.08 -6.84
N ILE A 46 -7.63 0.32 -5.90
CA ILE A 46 -6.57 0.79 -5.00
C ILE A 46 -5.30 1.12 -5.78
N TYR A 47 -4.87 0.23 -6.68
CA TYR A 47 -3.69 0.44 -7.52
C TYR A 47 -3.77 1.75 -8.31
N HIS A 48 -4.89 1.96 -9.00
CA HIS A 48 -5.09 3.19 -9.78
C HIS A 48 -5.09 4.42 -8.90
N ALA A 49 -5.79 4.41 -7.77
CA ALA A 49 -5.82 5.55 -6.84
C ALA A 49 -4.41 5.92 -6.33
N LEU A 50 -3.61 4.92 -5.93
CA LEU A 50 -2.24 5.14 -5.46
C LEU A 50 -1.31 5.64 -6.58
N LEU A 51 -1.43 5.07 -7.78
CA LEU A 51 -0.63 5.47 -8.94
C LEU A 51 -0.94 6.90 -9.37
N GLU A 52 -2.22 7.27 -9.44
CA GLU A 52 -2.63 8.64 -9.77
C GLU A 52 -2.10 9.63 -8.74
N ARG A 53 -2.08 9.27 -7.44
CA ARG A 53 -1.46 10.15 -6.44
C ARG A 53 0.05 10.29 -6.64
N GLU A 54 0.81 9.21 -6.82
CA GLU A 54 2.27 9.28 -7.02
C GLU A 54 2.64 10.06 -8.30
N ARG A 55 1.78 10.04 -9.34
CA ARG A 55 1.96 10.83 -10.57
C ARG A 55 1.92 12.34 -10.36
N LEU A 56 1.17 12.82 -9.37
CA LEU A 56 1.15 14.26 -9.03
C LEU A 56 2.45 14.73 -8.38
N GLY A 57 3.30 13.81 -7.96
CA GLY A 57 4.56 14.08 -7.29
C GLY A 57 4.87 13.02 -6.24
N SER A 58 6.17 12.76 -6.08
CA SER A 58 6.70 11.75 -5.15
C SER A 58 6.08 11.91 -3.76
N THR A 59 5.58 10.80 -3.22
CA THR A 59 5.06 10.70 -1.84
C THR A 59 6.14 10.40 -0.80
N GLY A 60 7.40 10.26 -1.21
CA GLY A 60 8.53 10.09 -0.30
C GLY A 60 8.76 11.32 0.57
N LEU A 61 8.85 11.12 1.88
CA LEU A 61 9.02 12.19 2.88
C LEU A 61 10.48 12.69 3.02
N GLY A 62 11.41 12.13 2.25
CA GLY A 62 12.84 12.34 2.43
C GLY A 62 13.45 11.40 3.48
N LYS A 63 14.73 11.63 3.79
CA LYS A 63 15.40 11.09 4.97
C LYS A 63 15.75 12.25 5.89
#